data_AF-A0A1F9QHB9-F1
#
_entry.id   AF-A0A1F9QHB9-F1
#
_cell.length_a   1.000
_cell.length_b   1.000
_cell.length_c   1.000
_cell.angle_alpha   90.00
_cell.angle_beta   90.00
_cell.angle_gamma   90.00
#
_symmetry.space_group_name_H-M   'P 1'
#
loop_
_entity.id
_entity.type
_entity.pdbx_description
1 polymer ?
#
loop_
_entity_poly.entity_id
_entity_poly.type
_entity_poly.pdbx_seq_one_letter_code
_entity_poly.pdbx_strand_id
1 'polypeptide(L)'
;MYRSDKSNEPMLFPRLFHLGARLDYSNRWLKLAEAMPWEKLDELYGKYFAKNSGRPAKDSRLITGLLTVKLVKNLSDEEAVREFMESPYIQAFCGAEYFSVEDVLSPSVLSERRKRLGEDFFSFFDSEVVRLLKDSKAFRLKSVKDPGNAGLIARLITAIKNIFG
;
A
#
# COMPACT_ATOMS: atom_id res chain seq x y z
N MET A 1 19.27 49.82 6.48
CA MET A 1 18.12 49.11 7.09
C MET A 1 18.36 47.62 6.94
N TYR A 2 18.49 46.90 8.04
CA TYR A 2 18.68 45.45 8.06
C TYR A 2 17.38 44.80 8.51
N ARG A 3 16.86 43.83 7.75
CA ARG A 3 15.73 42.98 8.12
C ARG A 3 16.23 41.54 8.04
N SER A 4 16.46 40.93 9.20
CA SER A 4 16.76 39.50 9.28
C SER A 4 15.47 38.72 9.13
N ASP A 5 15.30 38.02 8.02
CA ASP A 5 14.53 36.79 8.00
C ASP A 5 15.48 35.68 7.56
N LYS A 6 16.27 35.19 8.53
CA LYS A 6 17.06 33.98 8.37
C LYS A 6 16.11 32.79 8.54
N SER A 7 15.71 32.16 7.44
CA SER A 7 15.79 30.70 7.21
C SER A 7 14.86 30.25 6.08
N ASN A 8 15.48 29.54 5.13
CA ASN A 8 14.88 28.84 4.00
C ASN A 8 13.88 27.75 4.42
N GLU A 9 12.99 27.44 3.46
CA GLU A 9 12.11 26.27 3.31
C GLU A 9 10.66 26.40 3.82
N PRO A 10 9.67 26.16 2.94
CA PRO A 10 8.27 26.13 3.34
C PRO A 10 8.02 24.90 4.22
N MET A 11 7.87 25.12 5.52
CA MET A 11 7.50 24.09 6.49
C MET A 11 6.00 23.81 6.41
N LEU A 12 5.64 22.56 6.11
CA LEU A 12 4.28 22.06 6.30
C LEU A 12 4.02 21.94 7.82
N PHE A 13 3.24 22.89 8.36
CA PHE A 13 2.74 22.98 9.75
C PHE A 13 3.71 23.54 10.83
N PRO A 14 3.94 24.87 10.86
CA PRO A 14 4.80 25.52 11.87
C PRO A 14 4.31 25.42 13.33
N ARG A 15 3.05 25.01 13.57
CA ARG A 15 2.43 24.97 14.92
C ARG A 15 2.29 23.59 15.53
N LEU A 16 2.81 22.54 14.89
CA LEU A 16 2.72 21.15 15.37
C LEU A 16 4.07 20.55 15.79
N PHE A 17 5.14 21.35 15.80
CA PHE A 17 6.53 20.89 15.97
C PHE A 17 6.97 20.54 17.40
N HIS A 18 6.17 20.79 18.44
CA HIS A 18 6.46 20.25 19.78
C HIS A 18 6.11 18.76 19.93
N LEU A 19 5.48 18.15 18.91
CA LEU A 19 5.14 16.73 18.90
C LEU A 19 6.18 15.94 18.10
N GLY A 20 7.35 15.71 18.70
CA GLY A 20 8.19 14.55 18.36
C GLY A 20 7.46 13.24 18.69
N ALA A 21 6.30 13.02 18.07
CA ALA A 21 5.45 11.88 18.30
C ALA A 21 5.94 10.75 17.41
N ARG A 22 6.54 9.74 18.04
CA ARG A 22 6.81 8.45 17.42
C ARG A 22 5.46 7.84 17.01
N LEU A 23 5.41 7.17 15.85
CA LEU A 23 4.27 6.33 15.53
C LEU A 23 4.12 5.27 16.64
N ASP A 24 2.89 4.98 17.03
CA ASP A 24 2.63 3.93 18.00
C ASP A 24 2.85 2.56 17.34
N TYR A 25 3.89 1.85 17.73
CA TYR A 25 4.20 0.49 17.24
C TYR A 25 3.15 -0.54 17.61
N SER A 26 2.24 -0.24 18.55
CA SER A 26 1.07 -1.08 18.83
C SER A 26 -0.05 -0.91 17.79
N ASN A 27 0.07 0.07 16.89
CA ASN A 27 -0.89 0.29 15.81
C ASN A 27 -1.00 -0.96 14.93
N ARG A 28 -2.26 -1.30 14.59
CA ARG A 28 -2.60 -2.46 13.76
C ARG A 28 -1.82 -2.56 12.46
N TRP A 29 -1.55 -1.43 11.77
CA TRP A 29 -0.83 -1.44 10.50
C TRP A 29 0.65 -1.74 10.68
N LEU A 30 1.27 -1.23 11.75
CA LEU A 30 2.67 -1.52 12.06
C LEU A 30 2.83 -2.97 12.55
N LYS A 31 1.89 -3.46 13.37
CA LYS A 31 1.86 -4.88 13.76
C LYS A 31 1.65 -5.82 12.57
N LEU A 32 0.83 -5.43 11.61
CA LEU A 32 0.72 -6.16 10.36
C LEU A 32 2.02 -6.10 9.56
N ALA A 33 2.68 -4.93 9.51
CA ALA A 33 3.98 -4.78 8.84
C ALA A 33 5.03 -5.75 9.40
N GLU A 34 5.06 -5.95 10.72
CA GLU A 34 5.97 -6.89 11.38
C GLU A 34 5.72 -8.34 10.96
N ALA A 35 4.47 -8.71 10.71
CA ALA A 35 4.07 -10.08 10.35
C ALA A 35 4.12 -10.37 8.84
N MET A 36 4.25 -9.34 8.00
CA MET A 36 4.18 -9.48 6.54
C MET A 36 5.43 -10.15 5.96
N PRO A 37 5.30 -11.09 5.00
CA PRO A 37 6.41 -11.81 4.39
C PRO A 37 7.09 -10.97 3.30
N TRP A 38 7.64 -9.81 3.67
CA TRP A 38 8.15 -8.81 2.72
C TRP A 38 9.23 -9.35 1.78
N GLU A 39 10.15 -10.17 2.28
CA GLU A 39 11.23 -10.75 1.46
C GLU A 39 10.67 -11.60 0.31
N LYS A 40 9.67 -12.43 0.59
CA LYS A 40 9.07 -13.30 -0.44
C LYS A 40 8.24 -12.50 -1.43
N LEU A 41 7.52 -11.48 -0.95
CA LEU A 41 6.76 -10.56 -1.79
C LEU A 41 7.67 -9.78 -2.73
N ASP A 42 8.81 -9.30 -2.24
CA ASP A 42 9.83 -8.61 -3.05
C ASP A 42 10.48 -9.53 -4.09
N GLU A 43 10.84 -10.77 -3.70
CA GLU A 43 11.37 -11.77 -4.64
C GLU A 43 10.39 -12.04 -5.79
N LEU A 44 9.10 -12.24 -5.48
CA LEU A 44 8.07 -12.49 -6.50
C LEU A 44 7.79 -11.25 -7.35
N TYR A 45 7.75 -10.07 -6.73
CA TYR A 45 7.54 -8.80 -7.44
C TYR A 45 8.67 -8.54 -8.43
N GLY A 46 9.93 -8.72 -8.01
CA GLY A 46 11.12 -8.49 -8.82
C GLY A 46 11.19 -9.33 -10.11
N LYS A 47 10.52 -10.49 -10.16
CA LYS A 47 10.47 -11.36 -11.37
C LYS A 47 9.80 -10.68 -12.56
N TYR A 48 8.92 -9.69 -12.33
CA TYR A 48 8.17 -8.98 -13.37
C TYR A 48 8.87 -7.71 -13.89
N PHE A 49 10.09 -7.46 -13.43
CA PHE A 49 10.89 -6.31 -13.80
C PHE A 49 12.27 -6.73 -14.30
N ALA A 50 12.78 -6.03 -15.32
CA ALA A 50 14.12 -6.27 -15.82
C ALA A 50 15.14 -5.78 -14.79
N LYS A 51 16.13 -6.62 -14.46
CA LYS A 51 17.14 -6.30 -13.42
C LYS A 51 18.01 -5.10 -13.79
N ASN A 52 18.35 -4.94 -15.06
CA ASN A 52 19.40 -4.02 -15.52
C ASN A 52 18.97 -3.06 -16.64
N SER A 53 17.66 -2.88 -16.89
CA SER A 53 17.20 -2.03 -17.99
C SER A 53 15.84 -1.39 -17.72
N GLY A 54 15.68 -0.14 -18.14
CA GLY A 54 14.44 0.63 -18.05
C GLY A 54 14.33 1.54 -16.82
N ARG A 55 13.15 2.16 -16.67
CA ARG A 55 12.83 3.01 -15.51
C ARG A 55 12.71 2.14 -14.25
N PRO A 56 13.33 2.54 -13.11
CA PRO A 56 13.21 1.82 -11.86
C PRO A 56 11.76 1.55 -11.51
N ALA A 57 11.47 0.31 -11.10
CA ALA A 57 10.17 -0.05 -10.59
C ALA A 57 9.89 0.74 -9.30
N LYS A 58 8.61 0.95 -9.00
CA LYS A 58 8.22 1.40 -7.67
C LYS A 58 8.50 0.26 -6.68
N ASP A 59 8.84 0.62 -5.45
CA ASP A 59 9.14 -0.31 -4.37
C ASP A 59 8.04 -1.37 -4.21
N SER A 60 8.43 -2.64 -4.07
CA SER A 60 7.53 -3.77 -3.85
C SER A 60 6.69 -3.56 -2.60
N ARG A 61 7.30 -3.06 -1.52
CA ARG A 61 6.61 -2.83 -0.24
C ARG A 61 5.49 -1.80 -0.38
N LEU A 62 5.73 -0.75 -1.15
CA LEU A 62 4.72 0.28 -1.45
C LEU A 62 3.51 -0.32 -2.17
N ILE A 63 3.75 -1.06 -3.26
CA ILE A 63 2.66 -1.64 -4.07
C ILE A 63 1.89 -2.67 -3.27
N THR A 64 2.60 -3.57 -2.59
CA THR A 64 1.99 -4.65 -1.81
C THR A 64 1.23 -4.11 -0.61
N GLY A 65 1.77 -3.08 0.05
CA GLY A 65 1.09 -2.38 1.14
C GLY A 65 -0.21 -1.73 0.67
N LEU A 66 -0.20 -1.01 -0.45
CA LEU A 66 -1.41 -0.40 -1.02
C LEU A 66 -2.46 -1.44 -1.43
N LEU A 67 -2.06 -2.56 -2.03
CA LEU A 67 -2.97 -3.68 -2.33
C LEU A 67 -3.60 -4.25 -1.07
N THR A 68 -2.82 -4.36 0.02
CA THR A 68 -3.31 -4.83 1.31
C THR A 68 -4.30 -3.85 1.92
N VAL A 69 -4.02 -2.54 1.88
CA VAL A 69 -4.92 -1.48 2.35
C VAL A 69 -6.24 -1.51 1.59
N LYS A 70 -6.16 -1.61 0.26
CA LYS A 70 -7.31 -1.75 -0.62
C LYS A 70 -8.17 -2.95 -0.24
N LEU A 71 -7.56 -4.11 0.01
CA LEU A 71 -8.25 -5.34 0.41
C LEU A 71 -8.94 -5.20 1.78
N VAL A 72 -8.21 -4.71 2.78
CA VAL A 72 -8.70 -4.56 4.16
C VAL A 72 -9.86 -3.58 4.25
N LYS A 73 -9.77 -2.46 3.54
CA LYS A 73 -10.76 -1.38 3.59
C LYS A 73 -11.82 -1.48 2.48
N ASN A 74 -11.67 -2.42 1.54
CA ASN A 74 -12.52 -2.59 0.36
C ASN A 74 -12.66 -1.28 -0.46
N LEU A 75 -11.52 -0.71 -0.85
CA LEU A 75 -11.43 0.59 -1.54
C LEU A 75 -11.26 0.45 -3.06
N SER A 76 -11.56 1.50 -3.80
CA SER A 76 -11.09 1.70 -5.18
C SER A 76 -9.56 1.92 -5.23
N ASP A 77 -8.97 1.94 -6.43
CA ASP A 77 -7.53 2.22 -6.57
C ASP A 77 -7.22 3.67 -6.17
N GLU A 78 -8.08 4.60 -6.58
CA GLU A 78 -8.01 6.03 -6.25
C GLU A 78 -8.20 6.28 -4.76
N GLU A 79 -9.16 5.60 -4.14
CA GLU A 79 -9.42 5.70 -2.70
C GLU A 79 -8.25 5.15 -1.87
N ALA A 80 -7.62 4.05 -2.32
CA ALA A 80 -6.44 3.50 -1.64
C ALA A 80 -5.25 4.48 -1.68
N VAL A 81 -5.05 5.17 -2.82
CA VAL A 81 -4.03 6.21 -2.92
C VAL A 81 -4.37 7.40 -2.03
N ARG A 82 -5.63 7.88 -2.03
CA ARG A 82 -6.06 8.96 -1.15
C ARG A 82 -5.82 8.63 0.33
N GLU A 83 -6.21 7.44 0.73
CA GLU A 83 -6.02 6.95 2.10
C GLU A 83 -4.54 6.87 2.50
N PHE A 84 -3.67 6.46 1.56
CA PHE A 84 -2.23 6.50 1.77
C PHE A 84 -1.73 7.93 2.00
N MET A 85 -2.20 8.91 1.22
CA MET A 85 -1.78 10.32 1.37
C MET A 85 -2.25 10.93 2.70
N GLU A 86 -3.37 10.47 3.24
CA GLU A 86 -3.97 11.01 4.47
C GLU A 86 -3.43 10.37 5.76
N SER A 87 -2.89 9.14 5.69
CA SER A 87 -2.58 8.35 6.89
C SER A 87 -1.08 8.04 7.08
N PRO A 88 -0.41 8.61 8.10
CA PRO A 88 1.01 8.33 8.34
C PRO A 88 1.30 6.87 8.71
N TYR A 89 0.34 6.18 9.36
CA TYR A 89 0.48 4.74 9.65
C TYR A 89 0.45 3.88 8.39
N ILE A 90 -0.36 4.24 7.41
CA ILE A 90 -0.44 3.52 6.14
C ILE A 90 0.82 3.80 5.31
N GLN A 91 1.31 5.05 5.30
CA GLN A 91 2.59 5.35 4.65
C GLN A 91 3.75 4.55 5.26
N ALA A 92 3.84 4.49 6.59
CA ALA A 92 4.85 3.70 7.28
C ALA A 92 4.71 2.19 7.03
N PHE A 93 3.48 1.67 7.01
CA PHE A 93 3.22 0.27 6.63
C PHE A 93 3.75 -0.04 5.22
N CYS A 94 3.45 0.84 4.27
CA CYS A 94 3.91 0.79 2.89
C CYS A 94 5.41 1.11 2.69
N GLY A 95 6.16 1.40 3.76
CA GLY A 95 7.62 1.58 3.71
C GLY A 95 8.11 3.02 3.52
N ALA A 96 7.23 4.02 3.64
CA ALA A 96 7.68 5.42 3.62
C ALA A 96 8.44 5.77 4.91
N GLU A 97 9.62 6.36 4.76
CA GLU A 97 10.45 6.83 5.89
C GLU A 97 9.94 8.13 6.49
N TYR A 98 9.29 8.97 5.67
CA TYR A 98 8.78 10.28 6.06
C TYR A 98 7.34 10.44 5.58
N PHE A 99 6.51 11.09 6.39
CA PHE A 99 5.14 11.41 6.01
C PHE A 99 5.14 12.47 4.90
N SER A 100 4.51 12.13 3.77
CA SER A 100 4.50 12.94 2.56
C SER A 100 3.06 13.14 2.08
N VAL A 101 2.65 14.40 1.91
CA VAL A 101 1.23 14.77 1.71
C VAL A 101 0.91 15.11 0.24
N GLU A 102 1.92 15.32 -0.62
CA GLU A 102 1.72 15.74 -2.02
C GLU A 102 2.53 14.87 -3.01
N ASP A 103 1.93 14.57 -4.17
CA ASP A 103 2.54 13.99 -5.40
C ASP A 103 3.35 12.68 -5.30
N VAL A 104 3.17 11.88 -4.26
CA VAL A 104 3.94 10.63 -4.07
C VAL A 104 3.55 9.52 -5.06
N LEU A 105 2.26 9.43 -5.40
CA LEU A 105 1.66 8.32 -6.14
C LEU A 105 0.57 8.79 -7.10
N SER A 106 0.65 8.38 -8.37
CA SER A 106 -0.46 8.56 -9.29
C SER A 106 -1.56 7.52 -9.00
N PRO A 107 -2.85 7.86 -9.16
CA PRO A 107 -3.95 6.89 -9.00
C PRO A 107 -3.84 5.68 -9.94
N SER A 108 -3.16 5.84 -11.08
CA SER A 108 -2.92 4.77 -12.05
C SER A 108 -1.91 3.71 -11.60
N VAL A 109 -1.12 3.96 -10.54
CA VAL A 109 -0.03 3.04 -10.17
C VAL A 109 -0.55 1.63 -9.88
N LEU A 110 -1.68 1.50 -9.17
CA LEU A 110 -2.22 0.18 -8.83
C LEU A 110 -2.76 -0.57 -10.05
N SER A 111 -3.38 0.12 -10.98
CA SER A 111 -3.91 -0.49 -12.20
C SER A 111 -2.79 -0.89 -13.17
N GLU A 112 -1.76 -0.05 -13.33
CA GLU A 112 -0.55 -0.36 -14.09
C GLU A 112 0.20 -1.56 -13.50
N ARG A 113 0.36 -1.61 -12.17
CA ARG A 113 1.04 -2.72 -11.49
C ARG A 113 0.26 -4.01 -11.60
N ARG A 114 -1.07 -3.97 -11.48
CA ARG A 114 -1.91 -5.16 -11.61
C ARG A 114 -1.82 -5.81 -12.99
N LYS A 115 -1.70 -5.01 -14.06
CA LYS A 115 -1.51 -5.53 -15.42
C LYS A 115 -0.15 -6.18 -15.62
N ARG A 116 0.85 -5.77 -14.85
CA ARG A 116 2.25 -6.21 -15.00
C ARG A 116 2.61 -7.37 -14.09
N LEU A 117 2.00 -7.45 -12.91
CA LEU A 117 2.19 -8.54 -11.97
C LEU A 117 1.40 -9.76 -12.45
N GLY A 118 2.06 -10.91 -12.45
CA GLY A 118 1.47 -12.17 -12.90
C GLY A 118 0.81 -12.97 -11.78
N GLU A 119 0.30 -14.13 -12.18
CA GLU A 119 -0.49 -15.02 -11.32
C GLU A 119 0.27 -15.49 -10.08
N ASP A 120 1.57 -15.80 -10.20
CA ASP A 120 2.39 -16.27 -9.08
C ASP A 120 2.42 -15.28 -7.92
N PHE A 121 2.49 -13.97 -8.22
CA PHE A 121 2.48 -12.94 -7.21
C PHE A 121 1.13 -12.86 -6.51
N PHE A 122 0.04 -12.84 -7.28
CA PHE A 122 -1.31 -12.72 -6.72
C PHE A 122 -1.74 -13.97 -5.96
N SER A 123 -1.35 -15.15 -6.42
CA SER A 123 -1.62 -16.43 -5.73
C SER A 123 -0.91 -16.49 -4.37
N PHE A 124 0.37 -16.07 -4.30
CA PHE A 124 1.08 -15.95 -3.03
C PHE A 124 0.48 -14.87 -2.13
N PHE A 125 0.15 -13.70 -2.70
CA PHE A 125 -0.49 -12.62 -1.96
C PHE A 125 -1.82 -13.07 -1.35
N ASP A 126 -2.66 -13.75 -2.13
CA ASP A 126 -3.95 -14.27 -1.66
C ASP A 126 -3.81 -15.31 -0.56
N SER A 127 -2.90 -16.26 -0.72
CA SER A 127 -2.74 -17.32 0.27
C SER A 127 -2.20 -16.76 1.59
N GLU A 128 -1.12 -15.99 1.54
CA GLU A 128 -0.38 -15.62 2.74
C GLU A 128 -0.89 -14.33 3.37
N VAL A 129 -1.14 -13.27 2.59
CA VAL A 129 -1.60 -11.98 3.15
C VAL A 129 -3.03 -12.10 3.66
N VAL A 130 -3.93 -12.79 2.96
CA VAL A 130 -5.31 -12.99 3.45
C VAL A 130 -5.32 -13.87 4.70
N ARG A 131 -4.45 -14.88 4.77
CA ARG A 131 -4.29 -15.69 5.98
C ARG A 131 -3.86 -14.84 7.17
N LEU A 132 -2.80 -14.03 7.01
CA LEU A 132 -2.33 -13.12 8.05
C LEU A 132 -3.41 -12.13 8.50
N LEU A 133 -4.22 -11.62 7.56
CA LEU A 133 -5.33 -10.74 7.88
C LEU A 133 -6.44 -11.45 8.66
N LYS A 134 -6.72 -12.73 8.36
CA LYS A 134 -7.70 -13.53 9.12
C LYS A 134 -7.21 -13.86 10.53
N ASP A 135 -5.93 -14.17 10.67
CA ASP A 135 -5.30 -14.48 11.96
C ASP A 135 -5.17 -13.22 12.83
N SER A 136 -5.03 -12.05 12.20
CA SER A 136 -5.00 -10.77 12.88
C SER A 136 -6.37 -10.36 13.42
N LYS A 137 -6.54 -10.42 14.75
CA LYS A 137 -7.74 -9.93 15.45
C LYS A 137 -8.07 -8.45 15.18
N ALA A 138 -7.08 -7.67 14.73
CA ALA A 138 -7.19 -6.23 14.48
C ALA A 138 -7.85 -5.87 13.15
N PHE A 139 -7.92 -6.79 12.20
CA PHE A 139 -8.50 -6.56 10.88
C PHE A 139 -9.67 -7.53 10.65
N ARG A 140 -10.88 -7.10 11.04
CA ARG A 140 -12.09 -7.81 10.62
C ARG A 140 -12.30 -7.54 9.13
N LEU A 141 -11.90 -8.48 8.27
CA LEU A 141 -12.33 -8.46 6.88
C LEU A 141 -13.86 -8.44 6.87
N LYS A 142 -14.46 -7.41 6.27
CA LYS A 142 -15.91 -7.41 6.05
C LYS A 142 -16.20 -8.59 5.13
N SER A 143 -16.98 -9.55 5.62
CA SER A 143 -17.52 -10.63 4.79
C SER A 143 -18.24 -10.01 3.60
N VAL A 144 -17.67 -10.18 2.41
CA VAL A 144 -18.42 -9.96 1.18
C VAL A 144 -19.46 -11.08 1.12
N LYS A 145 -20.75 -10.74 1.20
CA LYS A 145 -21.87 -11.67 1.02
C LYS A 145 -21.65 -12.46 -0.28
N ASP A 146 -21.42 -13.76 -0.18
CA ASP A 146 -21.26 -14.63 -1.34
C ASP A 146 -22.60 -14.91 -2.04
N PRO A 147 -22.59 -14.96 -3.38
CA PRO A 147 -22.86 -16.24 -4.03
C PRO A 147 -21.66 -16.64 -4.89
N GLY A 148 -21.18 -17.87 -4.69
CA GLY A 148 -20.16 -18.50 -5.53
C GLY A 148 -18.74 -18.40 -4.97
N ASN A 149 -18.27 -19.53 -4.46
CA ASN A 149 -16.97 -19.82 -3.86
C ASN A 149 -15.77 -19.55 -4.80
N ALA A 150 -15.54 -18.29 -5.15
CA ALA A 150 -14.38 -17.82 -5.88
C ALA A 150 -13.76 -16.68 -5.05
N GLY A 151 -12.51 -16.84 -4.63
CA GLY A 151 -11.81 -15.92 -3.74
C GLY A 151 -11.91 -14.46 -4.16
N LEU A 152 -11.72 -13.54 -3.20
CA LEU A 152 -11.79 -12.08 -3.40
C LEU A 152 -11.00 -11.60 -4.62
N ILE A 153 -9.86 -12.21 -4.92
CA ILE A 153 -9.08 -11.90 -6.12
C ILE A 153 -9.54 -12.66 -7.36
N ALA A 154 -10.10 -13.87 -7.26
CA ALA A 154 -10.79 -14.49 -8.40
C ALA A 154 -11.95 -13.60 -8.88
N ARG A 155 -12.62 -12.88 -7.97
CA ARG A 155 -13.58 -11.82 -8.31
C ARG A 155 -12.92 -10.56 -8.89
N LEU A 156 -11.77 -10.10 -8.38
CA LEU A 156 -11.03 -8.99 -9.03
C LEU A 156 -10.58 -9.38 -10.44
N ILE A 157 -10.02 -10.56 -10.64
CA ILE A 157 -9.58 -11.10 -11.93
C ILE A 157 -10.78 -11.30 -12.87
N THR A 158 -11.91 -11.81 -12.37
CA THR A 158 -13.14 -12.00 -13.17
C THR A 158 -13.83 -10.67 -13.50
N ALA A 159 -13.87 -9.72 -12.57
CA ALA A 159 -14.36 -8.37 -12.83
C ALA A 159 -13.45 -7.63 -13.84
N ILE A 160 -12.13 -7.85 -13.78
CA ILE A 160 -11.18 -7.34 -14.77
C ILE A 160 -11.41 -7.99 -16.15
N LYS A 161 -11.68 -9.29 -16.24
CA LYS A 161 -12.04 -9.96 -17.50
C LYS A 161 -13.37 -9.46 -18.09
N ASN A 162 -14.38 -9.20 -17.25
CA ASN A 162 -15.69 -8.71 -17.70
C ASN A 162 -15.72 -7.22 -18.09
N ILE A 163 -14.73 -6.42 -17.69
CA ILE A 163 -14.59 -4.99 -18.08
C ILE A 163 -13.81 -4.84 -19.41
N PHE A 164 -13.12 -5.90 -19.86
CA PHE A 164 -12.41 -5.96 -21.14
C PHE A 164 -13.08 -6.89 -22.16
N GLY A 165 -14.41 -7.04 -22.06
CA GLY A 165 -15.27 -7.51 -23.15
C GLY A 165 -15.96 -6.32 -23.83
#